data_AF-A0AA88DM33-F1
#
_entry.id   AF-A0AA88DM33-F1
#
_cell.length_a   1.000
_cell.length_b   1.000
_cell.length_c   1.000
_cell.angle_alpha   90.00
_cell.angle_beta   90.00
_cell.angle_gamma   90.00
#
_symmetry.space_group_name_H-M   'P 1'
#
loop_
_entity.id
_entity.type
_entity.pdbx_description
1 polymer ?
#
loop_
_entity_poly.entity_id
_entity_poly.type
_entity_poly.pdbx_seq_one_letter_code
_entity_poly.pdbx_strand_id
1 'polypeptide(L)' 'MQLKSLIEAHVEKTGSSKGATILKEWDKYLPLFWQFVPPSEEDTPEASTDYDKAAAGEVTLQSA' A
#
# COMPACT_ATOMS: atom_id res chain seq x y z
N MET A 1 -2.06 -2.61 -2.95
CA MET A 1 -1.37 -1.79 -1.93
C MET A 1 -1.32 -0.34 -2.39
N GLN A 2 -2.06 0.56 -1.73
CA GLN A 2 -2.20 1.97 -2.10
C GLN A 2 -0.84 2.70 -2.27
N LEU A 3 0.04 2.61 -1.26
CA LEU A 3 1.34 3.30 -1.25
C LEU A 3 2.20 2.99 -2.48
N LYS A 4 2.31 1.70 -2.83
CA LYS A 4 3.15 1.26 -3.96
C LYS A 4 2.67 1.85 -5.28
N SER A 5 1.37 1.82 -5.55
CA SER A 5 0.78 2.37 -6.77
C SER A 5 0.96 3.89 -6.88
N LEU A 6 0.90 4.61 -5.75
CA LEU A 6 1.18 6.05 -5.74
C LEU A 6 2.65 6.36 -6.05
N ILE A 7 3.58 5.54 -5.53
CA ILE A 7 5.01 5.69 -5.83
C ILE A 7 5.28 5.35 -7.31
N GLU A 8 4.65 4.31 -7.87
CA GLU A 8 4.73 3.97 -9.29
C GLU A 8 4.28 5.13 -10.18
N ALA A 9 3.10 5.69 -9.92
CA ALA A 9 2.58 6.84 -10.65
C ALA A 9 3.46 8.09 -10.50
N HIS A 10 4.06 8.30 -9.32
CA HIS A 10 5.01 9.38 -9.11
C HIS A 10 6.28 9.20 -9.95
N VAL A 11 6.85 7.99 -10.00
CA VAL A 11 8.02 7.68 -10.83
C VAL A 11 7.72 7.88 -12.31
N GLU A 12 6.58 7.38 -12.79
CA GLU A 12 6.16 7.54 -14.19
C GLU A 12 6.08 9.01 -14.60
N LYS A 13 5.48 9.86 -13.75
CA LYS A 13 5.27 11.28 -14.06
C LYS A 13 6.51 12.15 -13.92
N THR A 14 7.47 11.74 -13.08
CA THR A 14 8.59 12.63 -12.67
C THR A 14 9.97 12.10 -13.00
N GLY A 15 10.10 10.79 -13.32
CA GLY A 15 11.40 10.14 -13.44
C GLY A 15 12.17 10.03 -12.12
N SER A 16 11.49 10.08 -10.97
CA SER A 16 12.11 10.06 -9.65
C SER A 16 12.99 8.83 -9.42
N SER A 17 14.31 9.05 -9.39
CA SER A 17 15.31 8.01 -9.14
C SER A 17 15.16 7.39 -7.74
N LYS A 18 14.75 8.20 -6.76
CA LYS A 18 14.47 7.72 -5.40
C LYS A 18 13.26 6.79 -5.37
N GLY A 19 12.17 7.17 -6.04
CA GLY A 19 10.98 6.34 -6.16
C GLY A 19 11.28 5.01 -6.86
N ALA A 20 12.04 5.04 -7.96
CA ALA A 20 12.47 3.84 -8.68
C ALA A 20 13.30 2.89 -7.79
N THR A 21 14.18 3.44 -6.95
CA THR A 21 14.98 2.66 -5.99
C THR A 21 14.10 2.00 -4.92
N ILE A 22 13.13 2.74 -4.38
CA ILE A 22 12.17 2.21 -3.40
C ILE A 22 11.35 1.06 -4.00
N LEU A 23 10.87 1.20 -5.24
CA LEU A 23 10.11 0.14 -5.91
C LEU A 23 10.95 -1.10 -6.18
N LYS A 24 12.24 -0.93 -6.52
CA LYS A 24 13.18 -2.03 -6.76
C LYS A 24 13.53 -2.79 -5.48
N GLU A 25 13.70 -2.08 -4.36
CA GLU A 25 14.07 -2.65 -3.06
C GLU A 25 12.90 -2.59 -2.07
N TRP A 26 11.69 -2.94 -2.52
CA TRP A 26 10.45 -2.70 -1.79
C TRP A 26 10.47 -3.26 -0.36
N ASP A 27 10.84 -4.53 -0.17
CA ASP A 27 10.85 -5.19 1.15
C ASP A 27 11.82 -4.54 2.15
N LYS A 28 12.88 -3.89 1.64
CA LYS A 28 13.84 -3.14 2.47
C LYS A 28 13.31 -1.78 2.88
N TYR A 29 12.56 -1.10 2.00
CA TYR A 29 12.07 0.25 2.25
C TYR A 29 10.70 0.29 2.90
N LEU A 30 9.83 -0.69 2.65
CA LEU A 30 8.49 -0.78 3.23
C LEU A 30 8.46 -0.60 4.76
N PRO A 31 9.28 -1.31 5.57
CA PRO A 31 9.25 -1.16 7.02
C PRO A 31 9.75 0.21 7.52
N LEU A 32 10.26 1.07 6.63
CA LEU A 32 10.69 2.43 6.97
C LEU A 32 9.57 3.46 6.80
N PHE A 33 8.46 3.10 6.16
CA PHE A 33 7.30 3.96 6.03
C PHE A 33 6.42 3.90 7.28
N TRP A 34 5.87 5.06 7.64
CA TRP A 34 4.88 5.18 8.70
C TRP A 34 3.53 5.51 8.06
N GLN A 35 2.52 4.69 8.35
CA GLN A 35 1.14 5.03 8.01
C GLN A 35 0.54 5.84 9.16
N PHE A 36 0.16 7.07 8.85
CA PHE A 36 -0.54 7.92 9.81
C PHE A 36 -2.04 7.70 9.64
N VAL A 37 -2.67 7.10 10.64
CA VAL A 37 -4.10 6.78 10.66
C VAL A 37 -4.78 7.67 11.70
N PRO A 38 -5.50 8.73 11.31
CA PRO A 38 -6.31 9.49 12.24
C PRO A 38 -7.57 8.68 12.66
N PRO A 39 -8.21 9.02 13.80
CA PRO A 39 -9.38 8.28 14.28
C PRO A 39 -10.54 8.16 13.28
N SER A 40 -10.72 9.16 12.41
CA SER A 40 -11.77 9.12 11.38
C SER A 40 -11.53 8.10 10.27
N GLU A 41 -10.30 7.57 10.16
CA GLU A 41 -9.87 6.70 9.06
C GLU A 41 -9.55 5.27 9.56
N GLU A 42 -9.72 4.97 10.86
CA GLU A 42 -9.35 3.67 11.47
C GLU A 42 -10.04 2.48 10.80
N ASP A 43 -11.27 2.67 10.33
CA ASP A 43 -12.08 1.62 9.70
C ASP A 43 -11.95 1.60 8.16
N THR A 44 -11.09 2.45 7.57
CA THR A 44 -10.88 2.42 6.12
C THR A 44 -10.14 1.17 5.69
N PRO A 45 -10.42 0.62 4.49
CA PRO A 45 -9.74 -0.58 4.03
C PRO A 45 -8.22 -0.38 4.01
N GLU A 46 -7.71 0.79 3.64
CA GLU A 46 -6.27 1.06 3.58
C GLU A 46 -5.58 1.13 4.95
N ALA A 47 -6.30 1.46 6.02
CA ALA A 47 -5.77 1.57 7.38
C ALA A 47 -6.10 0.36 8.27
N SER A 48 -7.10 -0.43 7.88
CA SER A 48 -7.52 -1.61 8.61
C SER A 48 -6.41 -2.67 8.62
N THR A 49 -6.15 -3.25 9.79
CA THR A 49 -5.10 -4.27 10.00
C THR A 49 -5.34 -5.57 9.23
N ASP A 50 -6.54 -5.75 8.69
CA ASP A 50 -6.94 -6.92 7.91
C ASP A 50 -6.57 -6.81 6.42
N TYR A 51 -6.13 -5.64 5.96
CA TYR A 51 -5.89 -5.37 4.54
C TYR A 51 -4.79 -6.25 3.92
N ASP A 52 -3.75 -6.59 4.67
CA ASP A 52 -2.67 -7.48 4.20
C ASP A 52 -3.14 -8.93 4.02
N LYS A 53 -4.23 -9.35 4.69
CA LYS A 53 -4.75 -10.72 4.58
C LYS A 53 -5.54 -10.96 3.30
N ALA A 54 -6.20 -9.94 2.76
CA ALA A 54 -6.99 -10.05 1.53
C ALA A 54 -6.11 -10.21 0.27
N ALA A 55 -4.87 -9.74 0.29
CA ALA A 55 -3.93 -9.91 -0.83
C ALA A 55 -3.34 -11.33 -0.94
N ALA A 56 -3.45 -12.16 0.12
CA ALA A 56 -2.87 -13.51 0.18
C ALA A 56 -3.86 -14.66 -0.10
N GLY A 57 -5.14 -14.39 -0.35
CA GLY A 57 -6.11 -15.37 -0.85
C GLY A 57 -7.31 -15.59 0.07
N GLU A 58 -8.48 -15.16 -0.41
CA GLU A 58 -9.74 -15.90 -0.53
C GLU A 58 -10.88 -14.89 -0.70
N VAL A 59 -11.29 -14.68 -1.96
CA VAL A 59 -12.56 -14.06 -2.28
C VAL A 59 -13.64 -15.12 -2.05
N THR A 60 -14.26 -15.11 -0.87
CA THR A 60 -15.57 -15.77 -0.69
C THR A 60 -16.64 -14.69 -0.74
N LEU A 61 -17.13 -14.44 -1.95
CA LEU A 61 -18.41 -13.76 -2.16
C LEU A 61 -19.51 -14.66 -1.58
N GLN A 62 -20.04 -14.32 -0.40
CA GLN A 62 -21.34 -14.84 0.03
C GLN A 62 -22.43 -13.88 -0.46
N SER A 63 -23.09 -14.29 -1.55
CA SER A 63 -24.37 -13.76 -2.00
C SER A 63 -25.45 -14.07 -0.97
N ALA A 64 -26.29 -13.08 -0.69
CA ALA A 64 -27.59 -13.27 -0.04
C ALA A 64 -28.64 -13.70 -1.07
#